data_AF-A0AAD6AIU0-F1
#
_entry.id   AF-A0AAD6AIU0-F1
#
_cell.length_a   1.000
_cell.length_b   1.000
_cell.length_c   1.000
_cell.angle_alpha   90.00
_cell.angle_beta   90.00
_cell.angle_gamma   90.00
#
_symmetry.space_group_name_H-M   'P 1'
#
loop_
_entity.id
_entity.type
_entity.pdbx_description
1 polymer ?
#
loop_
_entity_poly.entity_id
_entity_poly.type
_entity_poly.pdbx_seq_one_letter_code
_entity_poly.pdbx_strand_id
1 'polypeptide(L)' 'ICVVFNTTAVSYIPKRGRNVLLLSSKHRDPAVTEEEKRKPVIIADYNHCKGAVDNLDK' A
#
# COMPACT_ATOMS: atom_id res chain seq x y z
N ILE A 1 9.24 5.38 -2.08
CA ILE A 1 8.00 5.71 -2.82
C ILE A 1 8.42 6.55 -4.02
N CYS A 2 7.95 6.24 -5.22
CA CYS A 2 8.30 6.95 -6.44
C CYS A 2 7.02 7.31 -7.21
N VAL A 3 6.91 8.55 -7.69
CA VAL A 3 5.77 9.02 -8.48
C VAL A 3 6.18 9.07 -9.96
N VAL A 4 5.41 8.41 -10.82
CA VAL A 4 5.66 8.22 -12.25
C VAL A 4 4.39 8.52 -13.04
N PHE A 5 4.39 9.53 -13.92
CA PHE A 5 3.33 9.84 -14.90
C PHE A 5 1.87 9.71 -14.39
N ASN A 6 1.57 10.16 -13.16
CA ASN A 6 0.26 10.05 -12.46
C ASN A 6 -0.04 8.73 -11.72
N THR A 7 0.98 7.91 -11.49
CA THR A 7 0.91 6.72 -10.65
C THR A 7 2.02 6.75 -9.60
N THR A 8 1.77 6.14 -8.45
CA THR A 8 2.73 6.04 -7.37
C THR A 8 3.09 4.57 -7.17
N ALA A 9 4.38 4.27 -7.30
CA ALA A 9 4.96 2.99 -6.98
C ALA A 9 5.53 2.98 -5.55
N VAL A 10 5.19 1.94 -4.79
CA VAL A 10 5.60 1.74 -3.41
C VAL A 10 6.30 0.39 -3.30
N SER A 11 7.50 0.39 -2.72
CA SER A 11 8.17 -0.81 -2.23
C SER A 11 8.22 -0.75 -0.71
N TYR A 12 7.70 -1.77 -0.05
CA TYR A 12 7.64 -1.86 1.40
C TYR A 12 8.04 -3.25 1.87
N ILE A 13 8.99 -3.32 2.80
CA ILE A 13 9.52 -4.57 3.33
C ILE A 13 9.01 -4.73 4.78
N PRO A 14 7.84 -5.37 5.01
CA PRO A 14 7.31 -5.58 6.36
C PRO A 14 8.17 -6.50 7.22
N LYS A 15 8.91 -7.43 6.59
CA LYS A 15 9.82 -8.40 7.24
C LYS A 15 11.00 -8.64 6.32
N ARG A 16 12.18 -8.92 6.89
CA ARG A 16 13.38 -9.25 6.10
C ARG A 16 13.07 -10.36 5.09
N GLY A 17 13.39 -10.12 3.82
CA GLY A 17 13.14 -11.07 2.73
C GLY A 17 11.69 -11.12 2.21
N ARG A 18 10.77 -10.30 2.73
CA ARG A 18 9.39 -10.20 2.22
C ARG A 18 9.14 -8.77 1.76
N ASN A 19 9.12 -8.56 0.45
CA ASN A 19 8.82 -7.27 -0.15
C ASN A 19 7.36 -7.23 -0.63
N VAL A 20 6.73 -6.07 -0.46
CA VAL A 20 5.40 -5.75 -0.95
C VAL A 20 5.57 -4.62 -1.95
N LEU A 21 5.26 -4.90 -3.20
CA LEU A 21 5.25 -3.93 -4.30
C LEU A 21 3.81 -3.56 -4.62
N LEU A 22 3.50 -2.27 -4.57
CA LEU A 22 2.19 -1.74 -4.97
C LEU A 22 2.36 -0.61 -5.97
N LEU A 23 1.43 -0.56 -6.93
CA LEU A 23 1.24 0.55 -7.85
C LEU A 23 -0.16 1.11 -7.64
N SER A 24 -0.28 2.43 -7.50
CA SER A 24 -1.57 3.10 -7.34
C SER A 24 -1.69 4.31 -8.25
N SER A 25 -2.82 4.46 -8.94
CA SER A 25 -3.18 5.67 -9.70
C SER A 25 -3.98 6.69 -8.86
N LYS A 26 -4.46 6.30 -7.68
CA LYS A 26 -5.26 7.15 -6.78
C LYS A 26 -4.40 8.10 -5.95
N HIS A 27 -3.23 7.63 -5.52
CA HIS A 27 -2.36 8.34 -4.61
C HIS A 27 -1.31 9.14 -5.38
N ARG A 28 -1.20 10.43 -5.08
CA ARG A 28 -0.24 11.36 -5.71
C ARG A 28 0.87 11.81 -4.76
N ASP A 29 0.67 11.62 -3.46
CA ASP A 29 1.59 12.07 -2.43
C ASP A 29 2.20 10.88 -1.68
N PRO A 30 3.51 10.90 -1.41
CA PRO A 30 4.16 9.92 -0.57
C PRO A 30 3.81 10.19 0.91
N ALA A 31 2.83 9.45 1.45
CA ALA A 31 2.44 9.53 2.86
C ALA A 31 2.67 8.20 3.59
N VAL A 32 3.04 8.30 4.88
CA VAL A 32 3.15 7.17 5.82
C VAL A 32 2.16 7.38 6.95
N THR A 33 1.68 6.30 7.57
CA THR A 33 0.81 6.38 8.73
C THR A 33 1.61 6.79 9.98
N GLU A 34 0.92 7.44 10.92
CA GLU A 34 1.48 7.80 12.23
C GLU A 34 1.51 6.61 13.22
N GLU A 35 1.12 5.42 12.76
CA GLU A 35 1.22 4.19 13.54
C GLU A 35 2.68 3.81 13.82
N GLU A 36 2.92 3.04 14.88
CA GLU A 36 4.24 2.57 15.32
C GLU A 36 5.07 1.91 14.19
N LYS A 37 4.40 1.27 13.22
CA LYS A 37 5.03 0.58 12.09
C LYS A 37 5.23 1.46 10.85
N ARG A 38 4.81 2.74 10.90
CA ARG A 38 4.91 3.77 9.85
C ARG A 38 4.71 3.23 8.44
N LYS A 39 3.60 2.51 8.24
CA LYS A 39 3.32 1.85 6.97
C LYS A 39 2.96 2.92 5.93
N PRO A 40 3.31 2.75 4.65
CA PRO A 40 2.80 3.62 3.60
C PRO A 40 1.27 3.64 3.60
N VAL A 41 0.65 4.83 3.52
CA VAL A 41 -0.82 4.99 3.53
C VAL A 41 -1.46 4.18 2.41
N ILE A 42 -0.82 4.11 1.25
CA ILE A 42 -1.23 3.31 0.08
C ILE A 42 -1.47 1.84 0.44
N ILE A 43 -0.68 1.28 1.37
CA ILE A 43 -0.81 -0.12 1.82
C ILE A 43 -2.00 -0.28 2.76
N ALA A 44 -2.28 0.70 3.60
CA ALA A 44 -3.46 0.70 4.46
C ALA A 44 -4.75 0.76 3.62
N ASP A 45 -4.81 1.69 2.66
CA ASP A 45 -5.91 1.84 1.71
C ASP A 45 -6.16 0.55 0.92
N TYR A 46 -5.10 -0.08 0.41
CA TYR A 46 -5.22 -1.34 -0.33
C TYR A 46 -5.82 -2.46 0.54
N ASN A 47 -5.32 -2.64 1.77
CA ASN A 47 -5.81 -3.68 2.66
C ASN A 47 -7.28 -3.50 3.03
N HIS A 48 -7.74 -2.25 3.18
CA HIS A 48 -9.15 -1.96 3.44
C HIS A 48 -10.05 -2.34 2.26
N CYS A 49 -9.62 -2.07 1.03
CA CYS A 49 -10.42 -2.36 -0.17
C CYS A 49 -10.37 -3.83 -0.61
N LYS A 50 -9.28 -4.57 -0.30
CA LYS A 50 -9.14 -5.98 -0.72
C LYS A 50 -10.11 -6.92 0.00
N GLY A 51 -10.53 -6.57 1.22
CA GLY A 51 -11.38 -7.43 2.06
C GLY A 51 -12.77 -7.75 1.50
N ALA A 52 -13.21 -7.04 0.45
CA ALA A 52 -14.50 -7.31 -0.20
C ALA A 52 -14.55 -8.67 -0.90
N VAL A 53 -13.41 -9.15 -1.43
CA VAL A 53 -13.34 -10.44 -2.14
C VAL A 53 -13.21 -11.60 -1.15
N ASP A 54 -12.37 -11.45 -0.11
CA ASP A 54 -12.10 -12.51 0.88
C ASP A 54 -13.30 -12.83 1.80
N ASN A 55 -14.29 -11.93 1.90
CA ASN A 55 -15.51 -12.13 2.69
C ASN A 55 -16.65 -12.78 1.90
N LEU A 56 -16.57 -12.87 0.57
CA LEU A 56 -17.60 -13.52 -0.25
C LEU A 56 -17.40 -15.05 -0.33
N ASP A 57 -16.19 -15.53 -0.06
CA ASP A 57 -15.81 -16.95 -0.08
C ASP A 57 -16.04 -17.65 1.28
N LYS A 58 -16.81 -17.05 2.19
CA LYS A 58 -17.15 -17.60 3.51
C LYS A 58 -18.58 -18.11 3.61
#